data_AF-A0A2L1UMW0-F1
#
_entry.id   AF-A0A2L1UMW0-F1
#
_cell.length_a   1.000
_cell.length_b   1.000
_cell.length_c   1.000
_cell.angle_alpha   90.00
_cell.angle_beta   90.00
_cell.angle_gamma   90.00
#
_symmetry.space_group_name_H-M   'P 1'
#
loop_
_entity.id
_entity.type
_entity.pdbx_description
1 polymer ?
#
loop_
_entity_poly.entity_id
_entity_poly.type
_entity_poly.pdbx_seq_one_letter_code
_entity_poly.pdbx_strand_id
1 'polypeptide(L)'
;MNNDLEQFSEERLEDMQKYVTAGMTLGHADALLIRQAIGIALAAKRAKPVGYSIRDENYNWHIDFCGKAHELQQGDSLYTTPPANSPAIPDGWIKYQAQRPAANEYISFVSRHGEYASGLVGEDEWVEMHDGTSFELAEIYIWLLLPPLPAAPKPESDE
;
A
#
# COMPACT_ATOMS: atom_id res chain seq x y z
N MET A 1 9.51 20.19 23.16
CA MET A 1 8.96 19.90 21.83
C MET A 1 7.49 19.58 22.02
N ASN A 2 6.57 20.41 21.52
CA ASN A 2 5.16 20.02 21.50
C ASN A 2 5.04 18.92 20.46
N ASN A 3 4.56 17.74 20.87
CA ASN A 3 4.26 16.67 19.94
C ASN A 3 2.93 17.04 19.27
N ASP A 4 2.97 17.59 18.05
CA ASP A 4 1.78 18.04 17.32
C ASP A 4 0.75 16.92 17.13
N LEU A 5 1.18 15.66 17.20
CA LEU A 5 0.31 14.48 17.20
C LEU A 5 -0.60 14.39 18.43
N GLU A 6 -0.26 15.02 19.56
CA GLU A 6 -1.12 15.07 20.75
C GLU A 6 -2.39 15.89 20.56
N GLN A 7 -2.41 16.77 19.56
CA GLN A 7 -3.59 17.58 19.22
C GLN A 7 -4.67 16.78 18.48
N PHE A 8 -4.34 15.56 18.02
CA PHE A 8 -5.23 14.67 17.30
C PHE A 8 -5.48 13.41 18.13
N SER A 9 -6.67 13.32 18.73
CA SER A 9 -7.11 12.07 19.37
C SER A 9 -7.32 10.98 18.32
N GLU A 10 -7.20 9.72 18.74
CA GLU A 10 -7.42 8.56 17.87
C GLU A 10 -8.83 8.58 17.27
N GLU A 11 -9.85 8.86 18.09
CA GLU A 11 -11.25 8.99 17.66
C GLU A 11 -11.43 10.07 16.58
N ARG A 12 -10.74 11.22 16.72
CA ARG A 12 -10.79 12.30 15.72
C ARG A 12 -10.15 11.88 14.41
N LEU A 13 -9.04 11.12 14.45
CA LEU A 13 -8.40 10.61 13.25
C LEU A 13 -9.25 9.54 12.53
N GLU A 14 -9.93 8.67 13.28
CA GLU A 14 -10.89 7.70 12.73
C GLU A 14 -12.08 8.41 12.06
N ASP A 15 -12.59 9.45 12.71
CA ASP A 15 -13.67 10.28 12.18
C ASP A 15 -13.26 10.96 10.87
N MET A 16 -12.07 11.59 10.85
CA MET A 16 -11.48 12.17 9.64
C MET A 16 -11.34 11.15 8.50
N GLN A 17 -10.95 9.90 8.81
CA GLN A 17 -10.83 8.84 7.80
C GLN A 17 -12.17 8.49 7.15
N LYS A 18 -13.26 8.49 7.93
CA LYS A 18 -14.63 8.27 7.42
C LYS A 18 -15.03 9.39 6.48
N TYR A 19 -14.80 10.65 6.85
CA TYR A 19 -15.16 11.81 6.03
C TYR A 19 -14.38 11.89 4.71
N VAL A 20 -13.10 11.53 4.70
CA VAL A 20 -12.29 11.45 3.47
C VAL A 20 -12.77 10.32 2.55
N THR A 21 -13.36 9.27 3.12
CA THR A 21 -13.92 8.13 2.36
C THR A 21 -15.33 8.42 1.84
N ALA A 22 -16.11 9.22 2.55
CA ALA A 22 -17.51 9.53 2.25
C ALA A 22 -17.72 10.61 1.16
N GLY A 23 -16.66 11.01 0.43
CA GLY A 23 -16.80 11.88 -0.74
C GLY A 23 -16.67 13.37 -0.45
N MET A 24 -15.60 13.79 0.23
CA MET A 24 -15.16 15.19 0.10
C MET A 24 -14.99 15.54 -1.38
N THR A 25 -15.35 16.78 -1.76
CA THR A 25 -15.07 17.36 -3.09
C THR A 25 -13.59 17.67 -3.26
N LEU A 26 -12.74 16.67 -3.01
CA LEU A 26 -11.30 16.72 -3.19
C LEU A 26 -10.92 15.99 -4.47
N GLY A 27 -9.86 16.44 -5.13
CA GLY A 27 -9.24 15.65 -6.19
C GLY A 27 -8.79 14.29 -5.64
N HIS A 28 -8.80 13.25 -6.49
CA HIS A 28 -8.44 11.88 -6.08
C HIS A 28 -7.06 11.82 -5.42
N ALA A 29 -6.09 12.56 -5.96
CA ALA A 29 -4.73 12.65 -5.41
C ALA A 29 -4.69 13.27 -4.01
N ASP A 30 -5.43 14.36 -3.78
CA ASP A 30 -5.49 15.02 -2.48
C ASP A 30 -6.16 14.12 -1.42
N ALA A 31 -7.23 13.43 -1.81
CA ALA A 31 -7.92 12.48 -0.94
C ALA A 31 -7.00 11.31 -0.53
N LEU A 32 -6.15 10.83 -1.45
CA LEU A 32 -5.16 9.80 -1.18
C LEU A 32 -4.09 10.26 -0.20
N LEU A 33 -3.51 11.44 -0.40
CA LEU A 33 -2.48 12.01 0.48
C LEU A 33 -3.01 12.20 1.90
N ILE A 34 -4.23 12.76 2.04
CA ILE A 34 -4.86 12.94 3.35
C ILE A 34 -5.15 11.60 4.01
N ARG A 35 -5.67 10.61 3.26
CA ARG A 35 -5.92 9.27 3.79
C ARG A 35 -4.64 8.61 4.29
N GLN A 36 -3.54 8.74 3.55
CA GLN A 36 -2.24 8.22 3.97
C GLN A 36 -1.74 8.90 5.24
N ALA A 37 -1.80 10.24 5.29
CA ALA A 37 -1.38 11.00 6.47
C ALA A 37 -2.18 10.60 7.73
N ILE A 38 -3.50 10.44 7.60
CA ILE A 38 -4.36 9.95 8.69
C ILE A 38 -3.96 8.53 9.10
N GLY A 39 -3.70 7.65 8.12
CA GLY A 39 -3.27 6.28 8.40
C GLY A 39 -1.94 6.20 9.15
N ILE A 40 -0.98 7.05 8.81
CA ILE A 40 0.30 7.17 9.52
C ILE A 40 0.08 7.67 10.95
N ALA A 41 -0.75 8.71 11.13
CA ALA A 41 -1.06 9.25 12.44
C ALA A 41 -1.76 8.22 13.35
N LEU A 42 -2.73 7.46 12.82
CA LEU A 42 -3.39 6.37 13.54
C LEU A 42 -2.40 5.26 13.91
N ALA A 43 -1.55 4.84 12.97
CA ALA A 43 -0.54 3.83 13.24
C ALA A 43 0.44 4.29 14.34
N ALA A 44 0.85 5.57 14.32
CA ALA A 44 1.70 6.15 15.34
C ALA A 44 1.02 6.22 16.72
N LYS A 45 -0.27 6.59 16.79
CA LYS A 45 -1.04 6.61 18.05
C LYS A 45 -1.26 5.22 18.64
N ARG A 46 -1.46 4.21 17.79
CA ARG A 46 -1.68 2.81 18.19
C ARG A 46 -0.39 2.03 18.42
N ALA A 47 0.76 2.60 18.06
CA ALA A 47 2.04 1.92 18.17
C ALA A 47 2.30 1.56 19.64
N LYS A 48 2.39 0.26 19.92
CA LYS A 48 2.82 -0.22 21.23
C LYS A 48 4.34 -0.06 21.33
N PRO A 49 4.86 0.45 22.46
CA PRO A 49 6.30 0.50 22.66
C PRO A 49 6.85 -0.94 22.64
N VAL A 50 7.82 -1.19 21.76
CA VAL A 50 8.49 -2.49 21.66
C VAL A 50 9.70 -2.61 22.58
N GLY A 51 10.11 -1.50 23.18
CA GLY A 51 11.11 -1.47 24.24
C GLY A 51 11.11 -0.13 24.98
N TYR A 52 11.71 -0.13 26.16
CA TYR A 52 11.82 1.03 27.02
C TYR A 52 13.28 1.42 27.20
N SER A 53 13.57 2.73 27.14
CA SER A 53 14.85 3.24 27.60
C SER A 53 14.89 3.16 29.12
N ILE A 54 15.82 2.38 29.64
CA ILE A 54 16.06 2.22 31.07
C ILE A 54 17.47 2.68 31.39
N ARG A 55 17.66 3.16 32.62
CA ARG A 55 18.98 3.59 33.11
C ARG A 55 19.43 2.60 34.18
N ASP A 56 20.62 2.04 34.03
CA ASP A 56 21.20 1.14 35.03
C ASP A 56 21.79 1.93 36.22
N GLU A 57 22.28 1.19 37.22
CA GLU A 57 22.91 1.75 38.43
C GLU A 57 24.20 2.54 38.11
N ASN A 58 24.82 2.28 36.97
CA ASN A 58 26.02 2.95 36.48
C ASN A 58 25.71 4.14 35.56
N TYR A 59 24.44 4.55 35.50
CA TYR A 59 23.95 5.65 34.68
C TYR A 59 24.04 5.47 33.16
N ASN A 60 24.25 4.24 32.68
CA ASN A 60 24.19 3.90 31.26
C ASN A 60 22.75 3.69 30.82
N TRP A 61 22.45 4.06 29.57
CA TRP A 61 21.13 3.87 28.96
C TRP A 61 21.10 2.56 28.18
N HIS A 62 20.10 1.72 28.48
CA HIS A 62 19.82 0.45 27.81
C HIS A 62 18.41 0.46 27.24
N ILE A 63 18.14 -0.41 26.26
CA ILE A 63 16.78 -0.65 25.78
C ILE A 63 16.33 -2.04 26.26
N ASP A 64 15.28 -2.05 27.08
CA ASP A 64 14.62 -3.29 27.52
C ASP A 64 13.52 -3.66 26.53
N PHE A 65 13.72 -4.75 25.79
CA PHE A 65 12.72 -5.33 24.91
C PHE A 65 11.93 -6.39 25.67
N CYS A 66 10.68 -6.10 26.04
CA CYS A 66 9.73 -7.08 26.59
C CYS A 66 10.31 -7.97 27.72
N GLY A 67 11.14 -7.41 28.62
CA GLY A 67 11.74 -8.12 29.75
C GLY A 67 13.06 -8.82 29.44
N LYS A 68 13.70 -8.49 28.31
CA LYS A 68 15.08 -8.86 27.97
C LYS A 68 15.85 -7.58 27.66
N ALA A 69 16.65 -7.15 28.63
CA ALA A 69 17.62 -6.08 28.40
C ALA A 69 18.65 -6.53 27.36
N HIS A 70 18.81 -5.75 26.31
CA HIS A 70 19.86 -5.93 25.32
C HIS A 70 20.84 -4.76 25.43
N GLU A 71 22.13 -5.07 25.63
CA GLU A 71 23.21 -4.10 25.48
C GLU A 71 23.35 -3.78 23.98
N LEU A 72 23.19 -2.52 23.61
CA LEU A 72 23.34 -2.05 22.24
C LEU A 72 24.75 -1.49 22.06
N GLN A 73 25.44 -1.92 21.01
CA GLN A 73 26.74 -1.38 20.66
C GLN A 73 26.64 -0.26 19.62
N GLN A 74 27.72 0.51 19.51
CA GLN A 74 27.83 1.57 18.50
C GLN A 74 27.74 0.96 17.10
N GLY A 75 26.65 1.25 16.38
CA GLY A 75 26.38 0.73 15.03
C GLY A 75 25.12 -0.15 14.93
N ASP A 76 24.53 -0.56 16.05
CA ASP A 76 23.29 -1.34 16.04
C ASP A 76 22.10 -0.49 15.59
N SER A 77 21.34 -0.98 14.61
CA SER A 77 20.16 -0.30 14.09
C SER A 77 18.90 -0.78 14.81
N LEU A 78 18.13 0.15 15.37
CA LEU A 78 16.83 -0.12 15.99
C LEU A 78 15.68 0.26 15.07
N TYR A 79 14.73 -0.66 14.88
CA TYR A 79 13.47 -0.41 14.18
C TYR A 79 12.31 -0.70 15.12
N THR A 80 11.48 0.31 15.40
CA THR A 80 10.38 0.24 16.37
C THR A 80 8.98 0.34 15.75
N THR A 81 8.90 0.38 14.42
CA THR A 81 7.63 0.45 13.67
C THR A 81 7.54 -0.68 12.66
N PRO A 82 6.34 -1.27 12.43
CA PRO A 82 6.12 -2.10 11.26
C PRO A 82 6.49 -1.28 10.02
N PRO A 83 7.04 -1.92 8.96
CA PRO A 83 7.28 -1.23 7.70
C PRO A 83 6.00 -0.50 7.31
N ALA A 84 6.14 0.80 7.05
CA ALA A 84 5.04 1.70 6.72
C ALA A 84 4.03 0.98 5.86
N ASN A 85 2.76 0.99 6.29
CA ASN A 85 1.60 0.41 5.61
C ASN A 85 1.90 0.27 4.12
N SER A 86 2.34 -0.92 3.69
CA SER A 86 2.42 -1.18 2.26
C SER A 86 1.04 -0.83 1.73
N PRO A 87 0.94 0.00 0.67
CA PRO A 87 -0.36 0.43 0.15
C PRO A 87 -1.27 -0.79 0.12
N ALA A 88 -2.39 -0.70 0.84
CA ALA A 88 -3.32 -1.81 0.91
C ALA A 88 -3.67 -2.15 -0.54
N ILE A 89 -3.30 -3.36 -0.97
CA ILE A 89 -3.64 -3.83 -2.31
C ILE A 89 -5.16 -3.93 -2.32
N PRO A 90 -5.86 -3.30 -3.26
CA PRO A 90 -7.31 -3.43 -3.34
C PRO A 90 -7.70 -4.89 -3.55
N ASP A 91 -8.87 -5.30 -3.05
CA ASP A 91 -9.36 -6.66 -3.23
C ASP A 91 -9.41 -7.05 -4.73
N GLY A 92 -8.95 -8.26 -5.05
CA GLY A 92 -8.85 -8.77 -6.42
C GLY A 92 -7.59 -8.36 -7.18
N TRP A 93 -6.78 -7.45 -6.64
CA TRP A 93 -5.47 -7.11 -7.19
C TRP A 93 -4.36 -7.98 -6.61
N ILE A 94 -3.35 -8.25 -7.42
CA ILE A 94 -2.25 -9.18 -7.15
C ILE A 94 -0.92 -8.42 -7.32
N LYS A 95 0.02 -8.55 -6.37
CA LYS A 95 1.38 -8.01 -6.56
C LYS A 95 2.08 -8.79 -7.65
N TYR A 96 2.77 -8.11 -8.56
CA TYR A 96 3.61 -8.76 -9.57
C TYR A 96 4.64 -9.73 -8.96
N GLN A 97 5.22 -9.37 -7.81
CA GLN A 97 6.17 -10.22 -7.09
C GLN A 97 5.54 -11.46 -6.45
N ALA A 98 4.24 -11.43 -6.15
CA ALA A 98 3.53 -12.56 -5.56
C ALA A 98 3.12 -13.57 -6.65
N GLN A 99 2.65 -13.07 -7.79
CA GLN A 99 2.28 -13.86 -8.95
C GLN A 99 2.38 -12.99 -10.20
N ARG A 100 3.02 -13.54 -11.24
CA ARG A 100 3.08 -12.89 -12.56
C ARG A 100 1.80 -13.12 -13.36
N PRO A 101 1.38 -12.16 -14.18
CA PRO A 101 0.35 -12.38 -15.20
C PRO A 101 0.75 -13.50 -16.16
N ALA A 102 -0.21 -14.31 -16.63
CA ALA A 102 0.08 -15.31 -17.64
C ALA A 102 0.08 -14.69 -19.04
N ALA A 103 0.83 -15.29 -19.97
CA ALA A 103 0.78 -14.91 -21.38
C ALA A 103 -0.64 -15.12 -21.93
N ASN A 104 -1.02 -14.26 -22.87
CA ASN A 104 -2.32 -14.24 -23.53
C ASN A 104 -3.51 -13.91 -22.59
N GLU A 105 -3.26 -13.26 -21.45
CA GLU A 105 -4.29 -12.73 -20.57
C GLU A 105 -4.45 -11.21 -20.74
N TYR A 106 -5.70 -10.74 -20.71
CA TYR A 106 -5.98 -9.30 -20.62
C TYR A 106 -5.98 -8.87 -19.16
N ILE A 107 -5.14 -7.90 -18.82
CA ILE A 107 -5.00 -7.42 -17.45
C ILE A 107 -5.22 -5.92 -17.37
N SER A 108 -5.62 -5.45 -16.18
CA SER A 108 -5.40 -4.06 -15.77
C SER A 108 -4.29 -4.03 -14.73
N PHE A 109 -3.43 -3.02 -14.78
CA PHE A 109 -2.27 -2.93 -13.90
C PHE A 109 -1.98 -1.50 -13.46
N VAL A 110 -1.28 -1.39 -12.33
CA VAL A 110 -0.63 -0.16 -11.87
C VAL A 110 0.88 -0.38 -11.90
N SER A 111 1.62 0.54 -12.50
CA SER A 111 3.07 0.49 -12.57
C SER A 111 3.74 0.86 -11.23
N ARG A 112 5.05 0.65 -11.14
CA ARG A 112 5.89 1.14 -10.03
C ARG A 112 5.96 2.67 -9.97
N HIS A 113 5.62 3.36 -11.05
CA HIS A 113 5.57 4.82 -11.12
C HIS A 113 4.16 5.39 -10.88
N GLY A 114 3.15 4.53 -10.74
CA GLY A 114 1.77 4.92 -10.43
C GLY A 114 0.88 5.15 -11.66
N GLU A 115 1.31 4.75 -12.86
CA GLU A 115 0.44 4.75 -14.04
C GLU A 115 -0.56 3.59 -13.97
N TYR A 116 -1.82 3.85 -14.35
CA TYR A 116 -2.84 2.81 -14.54
C TYR A 116 -3.02 2.55 -16.03
N ALA A 117 -2.97 1.29 -16.44
CA ALA A 117 -3.17 0.87 -17.81
C ALA A 117 -3.80 -0.52 -17.91
N SER A 118 -4.22 -0.90 -19.12
CA SER A 118 -4.72 -2.23 -19.43
C SER A 118 -4.18 -2.70 -20.78
N GLY A 119 -3.98 -4.01 -20.92
CA GLY A 119 -3.50 -4.59 -22.17
C GLY A 119 -3.40 -6.11 -22.14
N LEU A 120 -2.97 -6.67 -23.26
CA LEU A 120 -2.73 -8.10 -23.44
C LEU A 120 -1.30 -8.44 -23.03
N VAL A 121 -1.13 -9.43 -22.18
CA VAL A 121 0.22 -9.94 -21.84
C VAL A 121 0.75 -10.75 -23.03
N GLY A 122 1.78 -10.24 -23.67
CA GLY A 122 2.52 -10.93 -24.73
C GLY A 122 3.47 -12.01 -24.18
N GLU A 123 4.02 -12.82 -25.09
CA GLU A 123 4.94 -13.91 -24.74
C GLU A 123 6.33 -13.42 -24.31
N ASP A 124 6.73 -12.21 -24.75
CA ASP A 124 8.08 -11.65 -24.59
C ASP A 124 8.26 -10.79 -23.32
N GLU A 125 7.46 -11.01 -22.28
CA GLU A 125 7.46 -10.21 -21.04
C GLU A 125 7.02 -8.72 -21.23
N TRP A 126 6.12 -8.48 -22.18
CA TRP A 126 5.50 -7.16 -22.42
C TRP A 126 3.98 -7.21 -22.32
N VAL A 127 3.36 -6.10 -21.94
CA VAL A 127 1.93 -5.87 -22.07
C VAL A 127 1.71 -5.00 -23.30
N GLU A 128 1.00 -5.53 -24.29
CA GLU A 128 0.58 -4.82 -25.48
C GLU A 128 -0.67 -4.00 -25.20
N MET A 129 -0.57 -2.69 -25.42
CA MET A 129 -1.65 -1.74 -25.22
C MET A 129 -2.39 -1.47 -26.53
N HIS A 130 -3.66 -1.08 -26.43
CA HIS A 130 -4.52 -0.84 -27.60
C HIS A 130 -4.04 0.31 -28.51
N ASP A 131 -3.26 1.24 -27.98
CA ASP A 131 -2.68 2.35 -28.75
C ASP A 131 -1.42 1.96 -29.54
N GLY A 132 -1.05 0.68 -29.52
CA GLY A 132 0.14 0.15 -30.19
C GLY A 132 1.43 0.34 -29.40
N THR A 133 1.36 0.88 -28.18
CA THR A 133 2.49 0.92 -27.26
C THR A 133 2.62 -0.39 -26.48
N SER A 134 3.79 -0.60 -25.88
CA SER A 134 4.05 -1.76 -25.02
C SER A 134 4.63 -1.32 -23.68
N PHE A 135 4.34 -2.10 -22.65
CA PHE A 135 4.78 -1.85 -21.28
C PHE A 135 5.51 -3.08 -20.72
N GLU A 136 6.67 -2.89 -20.10
CA GLU A 136 7.47 -4.01 -19.59
C GLU A 136 6.80 -4.65 -18.37
N LEU A 137 6.65 -5.98 -18.35
CA LEU A 137 6.03 -6.69 -17.23
C LEU A 137 6.74 -6.43 -15.89
N ALA A 138 8.07 -6.22 -15.93
CA ALA A 138 8.87 -5.93 -14.74
C ALA A 138 8.49 -4.62 -14.03
N GLU A 139 7.93 -3.66 -14.77
CA GLU A 139 7.49 -2.35 -14.27
C GLU A 139 6.11 -2.39 -13.61
N ILE A 140 5.40 -3.52 -13.67
CA ILE A 140 4.13 -3.70 -12.98
C ILE A 140 4.36 -3.80 -11.46
N TYR A 141 3.56 -3.04 -10.70
CA TYR A 141 3.51 -3.13 -9.25
C TYR A 141 2.39 -4.07 -8.79
N ILE A 142 1.15 -3.81 -9.22
CA ILE A 142 -0.04 -4.63 -8.96
C ILE A 142 -0.87 -4.80 -10.23
N TRP A 143 -1.55 -5.93 -10.37
CA TRP A 143 -2.39 -6.24 -11.53
C TRP A 143 -3.67 -6.98 -11.15
N LEU A 144 -4.65 -6.99 -12.04
CA LEU A 144 -5.87 -7.79 -11.94
C LEU A 144 -6.18 -8.44 -13.29
N LEU A 145 -6.69 -9.67 -13.26
CA LEU A 145 -7.20 -10.34 -14.45
C LEU A 145 -8.55 -9.74 -14.84
N LEU A 146 -8.69 -9.31 -16.10
CA LEU A 146 -9.97 -8.84 -16.59
C LEU A 146 -10.90 -10.02 -16.88
N PRO A 147 -12.19 -9.92 -16.53
CA PRO A 147 -13.15 -10.94 -16.90
C PRO A 147 -13.25 -11.02 -18.44
N PRO A 148 -13.50 -12.22 -18.98
CA PRO A 148 -13.77 -12.37 -20.41
C PRO A 148 -15.00 -11.53 -20.79
N LEU A 149 -14.97 -10.96 -22.00
CA LEU A 149 -16.13 -10.25 -22.54
C LEU A 149 -17.34 -11.19 -22.57
N PRO A 150 -18.54 -10.69 -22.24
CA PRO A 150 -19.76 -11.47 -22.39
C PRO A 150 -19.89 -11.93 -23.85
N ALA A 151 -20.39 -13.16 -24.04
CA ALA A 151 -20.66 -13.68 -25.37
C ALA A 151 -21.58 -12.72 -26.13
N ALA A 152 -21.30 -12.49 -27.41
CA ALA A 152 -22.15 -11.66 -28.26
C ALA A 152 -23.60 -12.17 -28.20
N PRO A 153 -24.59 -11.28 -28.12
CA PRO A 153 -25.99 -11.69 -28.23
C PRO A 153 -26.16 -12.49 -29.52
N LYS A 154 -26.83 -13.65 -29.43
CA LYS A 154 -27.16 -14.43 -30.62
C LYS A 154 -27.96 -13.53 -31.56
N PRO A 155 -27.66 -13.53 -32.87
CA PRO A 155 -28.48 -12.79 -33.83
C PRO A 155 -29.93 -13.23 -33.64
N GLU A 156 -30.80 -12.25 -33.46
CA GLU A 156 -32.24 -12.46 -33.40
C GLU A 156 -32.61 -13.16 -34.71
N SER A 157 -33.16 -14.37 -34.61
CA SER A 157 -33.63 -15.11 -35.77
C SER A 157 -34.80 -14.34 -36.35
N ASP A 158 -34.60 -13.68 -37.48
CA ASP A 158 -35.67 -13.11 -38.28
C ASP A 158 -36.64 -14.26 -38.68
N GLU A 159 -37.78 -14.36 -37.99
CA GLU A 159 -38.96 -15.13 -38.42
C GLU A 159 -39.79 -14.32 -39.43
#